data_AF-A0ABD2MYP6-F1
#
_entry.id   AF-A0ABD2MYP6-F1
#
_cell.length_a   1.000
_cell.length_b   1.000
_cell.length_c   1.000
_cell.angle_alpha   90.00
_cell.angle_beta   90.00
_cell.angle_gamma   90.00
#
_symmetry.space_group_name_H-M   'P 1'
#
loop_
_entity.id
_entity.type
_entity.pdbx_description
1 polymer ?
#
loop_
_entity_poly.entity_id
_entity_poly.type
_entity_poly.pdbx_seq_one_letter_code
_entity_poly.pdbx_strand_id
1 'polypeptide(L)'
;MENIEVTIKDTSDFLQLRTTMEYVVNNVEIVCISCIICNICHDIVKPKQGKKGKKNLTETKGRDSILDLADTLKTTMIKFDTSLHLWSTVSTQTDIATELECLNLNNNGNSVFQNILSSHVQAVNELQSVLKTKFKFIGVNS
;
A
#
# COMPACT_ATOMS: atom_id res chain seq x y z
N MET A 1 -30.68 -13.59 -34.09
CA MET A 1 -29.84 -12.77 -33.20
C MET A 1 -29.20 -13.74 -32.25
N GLU A 2 -27.94 -14.12 -32.49
CA GLU A 2 -27.16 -14.90 -31.53
C GLU A 2 -26.93 -14.04 -30.30
N ASN A 3 -27.42 -14.52 -29.15
CA ASN A 3 -26.98 -14.02 -27.86
C ASN A 3 -25.51 -14.41 -27.71
N ILE A 4 -24.62 -13.44 -27.90
CA ILE A 4 -23.24 -13.56 -27.46
C ILE A 4 -23.31 -13.50 -25.94
N GLU A 5 -23.45 -14.67 -25.31
CA GLU A 5 -23.06 -14.84 -23.91
C GLU A 5 -21.58 -14.47 -23.83
N VAL A 6 -21.31 -13.27 -23.33
CA VAL A 6 -19.97 -12.91 -22.88
C VAL A 6 -19.73 -13.77 -21.65
N THR A 7 -19.17 -14.96 -21.87
CA THR A 7 -18.58 -15.76 -20.80
C THR A 7 -17.42 -14.93 -20.26
N ILE A 8 -17.70 -14.15 -19.20
CA ILE A 8 -16.67 -13.57 -18.35
C ILE A 8 -15.92 -14.79 -17.83
N LYS A 9 -14.72 -15.03 -18.37
CA LYS A 9 -13.83 -16.06 -17.84
C LYS A 9 -13.46 -15.61 -16.42
N ASP A 10 -14.17 -16.17 -15.44
CA ASP A 10 -13.78 -16.14 -14.04
C ASP A 10 -12.36 -16.69 -13.95
N THR A 11 -11.43 -15.76 -13.88
CA THR A 11 -10.03 -16.01 -13.53
C THR A 11 -9.77 -15.16 -12.29
N SER A 12 -10.55 -15.40 -11.24
CA SER A 12 -10.22 -15.02 -9.87
C SER A 12 -9.13 -15.96 -9.33
N ASP A 13 -8.04 -16.06 -10.09
CA ASP A 13 -6.93 -16.99 -9.88
C ASP A 13 -6.14 -16.56 -8.64
N PHE A 14 -5.99 -17.44 -7.65
CA PHE A 14 -5.15 -17.19 -6.48
C PHE A 14 -3.75 -16.71 -6.85
N LEU A 15 -3.25 -17.14 -8.01
CA LEU A 15 -1.98 -16.68 -8.54
C LEU A 15 -2.00 -15.18 -8.79
N GLN A 16 -3.10 -14.63 -9.29
CA GLN A 16 -3.28 -13.19 -9.48
C GLN A 16 -3.42 -12.47 -8.13
N LEU A 17 -4.12 -13.05 -7.15
CA LEU A 17 -4.21 -12.46 -5.80
C LEU A 17 -2.84 -12.39 -5.12
N ARG A 18 -2.05 -13.47 -5.21
CA ARG A 18 -0.68 -13.53 -4.73
C ARG A 18 0.20 -12.52 -5.45
N THR A 19 0.18 -12.50 -6.78
CA THR A 19 0.98 -11.57 -7.59
C THR A 19 0.63 -10.12 -7.24
N THR A 20 -0.66 -9.83 -7.06
CA THR A 20 -1.14 -8.51 -6.63
C THR A 20 -0.61 -8.16 -5.23
N MET A 21 -0.62 -9.11 -4.29
CA MET A 21 -0.02 -8.90 -2.96
C MET A 21 1.48 -8.59 -3.04
N GLU A 22 2.23 -9.31 -3.87
CA GLU A 22 3.67 -9.05 -4.07
C GLU A 22 3.89 -7.62 -4.61
N TYR A 23 3.08 -7.18 -5.59
CA TYR A 23 3.13 -5.79 -6.07
C TYR A 23 2.78 -4.78 -4.98
N VAL A 24 1.76 -5.06 -4.18
CA VAL A 24 1.34 -4.18 -3.08
C VAL A 24 2.46 -4.02 -2.04
N VAL A 25 3.11 -5.12 -1.64
CA VAL A 25 4.24 -5.10 -0.71
C VAL A 25 5.37 -4.25 -1.27
N ASN A 26 5.75 -4.46 -2.53
CA ASN A 26 6.79 -3.66 -3.20
C ASN A 26 6.45 -2.16 -3.18
N ASN A 27 5.19 -1.79 -3.39
CA ASN A 27 4.75 -0.40 -3.31
C ASN A 27 4.85 0.17 -1.89
N VAL A 28 4.48 -0.59 -0.85
CA VAL A 28 4.67 -0.19 0.55
C VAL A 28 6.16 0.02 0.87
N GLU A 29 7.04 -0.83 0.36
CA GLU A 29 8.49 -0.69 0.52
C GLU A 29 9.03 0.59 -0.14
N ILE A 30 8.60 0.89 -1.37
CA ILE A 30 8.95 2.13 -2.08
C ILE A 30 8.48 3.35 -1.27
N VAL A 31 7.25 3.32 -0.74
CA VAL A 31 6.74 4.38 0.14
C VAL A 31 7.63 4.53 1.37
N CYS A 32 8.02 3.43 2.02
CA CYS A 32 8.90 3.48 3.19
C CYS A 32 10.25 4.12 2.88
N ILE A 33 10.88 3.76 1.76
CA ILE A 33 12.13 4.36 1.29
C ILE A 33 11.94 5.85 0.99
N SER A 34 10.85 6.21 0.32
CA SER A 34 10.50 7.60 0.01
C SER A 34 10.34 8.45 1.27
N CYS A 35 9.76 7.90 2.34
CA CYS A 35 9.65 8.57 3.64
C CYS A 35 11.04 8.85 4.25
N ILE A 36 11.96 7.90 4.16
CA ILE A 36 13.34 8.05 4.66
C ILE A 36 14.05 9.16 3.89
N ILE A 37 13.95 9.15 2.56
CA ILE A 37 14.54 10.18 1.69
C ILE A 37 13.97 11.56 2.04
N CYS A 38 12.64 11.68 2.18
CA CYS A 38 12.01 12.96 2.56
C CYS A 38 12.57 13.49 3.88
N ASN A 39 12.77 12.64 4.87
CA ASN A 39 13.32 13.06 6.17
C ASN A 39 14.79 13.46 6.11
N ILE A 40 15.62 12.73 5.36
CA ILE A 40 17.02 13.12 5.12
C ILE A 40 17.07 14.49 4.43
N CYS A 41 16.27 14.69 3.39
CA CYS A 41 16.17 15.96 2.68
C CYS A 41 15.74 17.09 3.63
N HIS A 42 14.74 16.84 4.48
CA HIS A 42 14.27 17.80 5.47
C HIS A 42 15.38 18.21 6.46
N ASP A 43 16.19 17.26 6.94
CA ASP A 43 17.31 17.55 7.84
C ASP A 43 18.44 18.33 7.15
N ILE A 44 18.65 18.13 5.84
CA ILE A 44 19.62 18.90 5.05
C ILE A 44 19.20 20.37 4.91
N VAL A 45 17.90 20.63 4.71
CA VAL A 45 17.38 22.01 4.53
C VAL A 45 17.05 22.73 5.83
N LYS A 46 17.09 22.05 6.98
CA LYS A 46 16.97 22.72 8.28
C LYS A 46 18.11 23.71 8.47
N PRO A 47 17.84 24.98 8.77
CA PRO A 47 18.89 25.94 9.05
C PRO A 47 19.68 25.48 10.28
N LYS A 48 21.01 25.39 10.16
CA LYS A 48 21.90 25.13 11.31
C LYS A 48 21.65 26.20 12.36
N GLN A 49 21.02 25.81 13.47
CA GLN A 49 20.72 26.71 14.58
C GLN A 49 22.03 27.40 15.01
N GLY A 50 22.16 28.70 14.77
CA GLY A 50 23.31 29.48 15.25
C GLY A 50 23.77 30.65 14.40
N LYS A 51 23.43 30.76 13.10
CA LYS A 51 23.79 31.94 12.31
C LYS A 51 22.55 32.60 11.72
N LYS A 52 22.21 33.79 12.24
CA LYS A 52 21.31 34.77 11.61
C LYS A 52 22.00 35.31 10.32
N GLY A 53 22.22 34.42 9.36
CA GLY A 53 22.67 34.76 8.01
C GLY A 53 21.47 35.10 7.15
N LYS A 54 21.64 36.05 6.24
CA LYS A 54 20.67 36.47 5.22
C LYS A 54 20.04 35.23 4.57
N LYS A 55 18.70 35.07 4.64
CA LYS A 55 17.98 33.96 3.99
C LYS A 55 18.34 33.95 2.51
N ASN A 56 19.04 32.91 2.05
CA ASN A 56 19.34 32.75 0.63
C ASN A 56 18.07 32.25 -0.08
N LEU A 57 17.67 32.91 -1.17
CA LEU A 57 16.46 32.58 -1.94
C LEU A 57 16.44 31.10 -2.39
N THR A 58 17.62 30.51 -2.60
CA THR A 58 17.82 29.11 -3.00
C THR A 58 17.50 28.11 -1.89
N GLU A 59 17.78 28.45 -0.61
CA GLU A 59 17.44 27.60 0.54
C GLU A 59 15.92 27.53 0.74
N THR A 60 15.22 28.65 0.51
CA THR A 60 13.76 28.71 0.59
C THR A 60 13.11 27.82 -0.48
N LYS A 61 13.57 27.91 -1.74
CA LYS A 61 13.04 27.08 -2.84
C LYS A 61 13.23 25.57 -2.60
N GLY A 62 14.40 25.15 -2.11
CA GLY A 62 14.66 23.74 -1.82
C GLY A 62 13.77 23.21 -0.69
N ARG A 63 13.55 24.01 0.35
CA ARG A 63 12.62 23.68 1.44
C ARG A 63 11.19 23.54 0.93
N ASP A 64 10.72 24.48 0.12
CA ASP A 64 9.35 24.47 -0.42
C ASP A 64 9.12 23.22 -1.29
N SER A 65 10.08 22.84 -2.14
CA SER A 65 10.00 21.60 -2.94
C SER A 65 9.95 20.31 -2.08
N ILE A 66 10.64 20.29 -0.94
CA ILE A 66 10.60 19.13 -0.01
C ILE A 66 9.24 19.05 0.69
N LEU A 67 8.65 20.19 1.04
CA LEU A 67 7.30 20.24 1.63
C LEU A 67 6.25 19.77 0.61
N ASP A 68 6.32 20.23 -0.64
CA ASP A 68 5.43 19.77 -1.72
C ASP A 68 5.55 18.26 -1.97
N LEU A 69 6.78 17.72 -1.94
CA LEU A 69 7.03 16.29 -2.07
C LEU A 69 6.42 15.51 -0.90
N ALA A 70 6.58 16.00 0.33
CA ALA A 70 6.02 15.39 1.52
C ALA A 70 4.48 15.35 1.46
N ASP A 71 3.84 16.42 0.99
CA ASP A 71 2.38 16.49 0.86
C ASP A 71 1.86 15.61 -0.29
N THR A 72 2.61 15.51 -1.39
CA THR A 72 2.32 14.55 -2.48
C THR A 72 2.40 13.11 -1.98
N LEU A 73 3.42 12.79 -1.16
CA LEU A 73 3.60 11.48 -0.57
C LEU A 73 2.48 11.15 0.42
N LYS A 74 2.08 12.09 1.28
CA LYS A 74 0.90 11.95 2.16
C LYS A 74 -0.37 11.63 1.37
N THR A 75 -0.64 12.40 0.32
CA THR A 75 -1.83 12.22 -0.52
C THR A 75 -1.83 10.84 -1.18
N THR A 76 -0.68 10.40 -1.68
CA THR A 76 -0.51 9.08 -2.29
C THR A 76 -0.73 7.96 -1.27
N MET A 77 -0.16 8.10 -0.05
CA MET A 77 -0.35 7.12 1.02
C MET A 77 -1.83 6.99 1.44
N ILE A 78 -2.58 8.09 1.53
CA ILE A 78 -4.02 8.05 1.86
C ILE A 78 -4.81 7.29 0.78
N LYS A 79 -4.55 7.60 -0.49
CA LYS A 79 -5.19 6.89 -1.61
C LYS A 79 -4.88 5.40 -1.56
N PHE A 80 -3.62 5.05 -1.29
CA PHE A 80 -3.19 3.67 -1.22
C PHE A 80 -3.78 2.90 -0.03
N ASP A 81 -3.83 3.52 1.16
CA ASP A 81 -4.52 2.96 2.35
C ASP A 81 -6.01 2.72 2.08
N THR A 82 -6.66 3.63 1.35
CA THR A 82 -8.06 3.49 0.93
C THR A 82 -8.23 2.30 -0.02
N SER A 83 -7.38 2.18 -1.04
CA SER A 83 -7.41 1.03 -1.96
C SER A 83 -7.18 -0.30 -1.24
N LEU A 84 -6.23 -0.35 -0.29
CA LEU A 84 -6.00 -1.53 0.55
C LEU A 84 -7.22 -1.88 1.40
N HIS A 85 -7.90 -0.89 1.96
CA HIS A 85 -9.10 -1.12 2.75
C HIS A 85 -10.23 -1.72 1.90
N LEU A 86 -10.46 -1.20 0.70
CA LEU A 86 -11.42 -1.81 -0.23
C LEU A 86 -11.02 -3.23 -0.60
N TRP A 87 -9.74 -3.49 -0.85
CA TRP A 87 -9.28 -4.83 -1.19
C TRP A 87 -9.50 -5.85 -0.07
N SER A 88 -9.29 -5.45 1.19
CA SER A 88 -9.57 -6.30 2.36
C SER A 88 -11.05 -6.66 2.56
N THR A 89 -11.96 -5.90 1.97
CA THR A 89 -13.42 -6.03 2.22
C THR A 89 -14.18 -6.68 1.07
N VAL A 90 -13.63 -6.73 -0.14
CA VAL A 90 -14.36 -7.11 -1.37
C VAL A 90 -14.11 -8.56 -1.83
N SER A 91 -12.98 -9.19 -1.55
CA SER A 91 -12.50 -10.36 -2.33
C SER A 91 -12.41 -11.70 -1.59
N THR A 92 -13.28 -12.00 -0.63
CA THR A 92 -12.91 -13.01 0.38
C THR A 92 -13.77 -14.26 0.52
N GLN A 93 -14.94 -14.39 -0.11
CA GLN A 93 -15.81 -15.55 0.22
C GLN A 93 -16.23 -16.44 -0.96
N THR A 94 -16.43 -15.87 -2.15
CA THR A 94 -17.06 -16.62 -3.26
C THR A 94 -16.03 -17.33 -4.16
N ASP A 95 -14.85 -16.76 -4.35
CA ASP A 95 -13.87 -17.24 -5.34
C ASP A 95 -13.06 -18.47 -4.87
N ILE A 96 -12.77 -18.54 -3.58
CA ILE A 96 -11.78 -19.46 -3.00
C ILE A 96 -12.39 -20.87 -2.76
N ALA A 97 -13.71 -20.98 -2.60
CA ALA A 97 -14.39 -22.22 -2.23
C ALA A 97 -14.51 -23.17 -3.43
N THR A 98 -14.83 -22.60 -4.60
CA THR A 98 -14.99 -23.31 -5.87
C THR A 98 -13.68 -23.94 -6.35
N GLU A 99 -12.54 -23.30 -6.11
CA GLU A 99 -11.23 -23.80 -6.57
C GLU A 99 -10.63 -24.85 -5.62
N LEU A 100 -10.97 -24.80 -4.33
CA LEU A 100 -10.59 -25.83 -3.36
C LEU A 100 -11.46 -27.10 -3.47
N GLU A 101 -12.71 -26.98 -3.93
CA GLU A 101 -13.51 -28.12 -4.37
C GLU A 101 -12.88 -28.82 -5.58
N CYS A 102 -12.32 -28.06 -6.54
CA CYS A 102 -11.60 -28.62 -7.69
C CYS A 102 -10.31 -29.37 -7.32
N LEU A 103 -9.71 -29.08 -6.15
CA LEU A 103 -8.48 -29.73 -5.67
C LEU A 103 -8.75 -31.01 -4.87
N ASN A 104 -10.00 -31.47 -4.77
CA ASN A 104 -10.41 -32.74 -4.16
C ASN A 104 -9.86 -32.92 -2.72
N LEU A 105 -9.75 -31.81 -1.98
CA LEU A 105 -9.28 -31.76 -0.58
C LEU A 105 -10.40 -32.19 0.37
N ASN A 106 -10.89 -33.42 0.21
CA ASN A 106 -12.18 -33.89 0.74
C ASN A 106 -12.29 -33.96 2.26
N ASN A 107 -11.21 -33.72 3.03
CA ASN A 107 -11.27 -33.70 4.50
C ASN A 107 -10.76 -32.41 5.17
N ASN A 108 -9.99 -31.54 4.48
CA ASN A 108 -9.38 -30.34 5.07
C ASN A 108 -9.49 -29.07 4.21
N GLY A 109 -10.13 -29.11 3.03
CA GLY A 109 -10.20 -27.97 2.10
C GLY A 109 -10.72 -26.69 2.73
N ASN A 110 -11.77 -26.77 3.56
CA ASN A 110 -12.31 -25.63 4.30
C ASN A 110 -11.33 -25.03 5.32
N SER A 111 -10.49 -25.84 5.96
CA SER A 111 -9.47 -25.33 6.89
C SER A 111 -8.35 -24.60 6.15
N VAL A 112 -7.93 -25.12 5.00
CA VAL A 112 -6.91 -24.50 4.13
C VAL A 112 -7.44 -23.19 3.53
N PHE A 113 -8.70 -23.18 3.09
CA PHE A 113 -9.43 -21.98 2.67
C PHE A 113 -9.32 -20.88 3.72
N GLN A 114 -9.74 -21.20 4.95
CA GLN A 114 -9.84 -20.20 6.02
C GLN A 114 -8.45 -19.69 6.41
N ASN A 115 -7.43 -20.55 6.35
CA ASN A 115 -6.05 -20.14 6.61
C ASN A 115 -5.50 -19.20 5.53
N ILE A 116 -5.72 -19.49 4.25
CA ILE A 116 -5.27 -18.62 3.13
C ILE A 116 -5.97 -17.27 3.22
N LEU A 117 -7.29 -17.30 3.40
CA LEU A 117 -8.09 -16.10 3.54
C LEU A 117 -7.65 -15.26 4.75
N SER A 118 -7.51 -15.89 5.91
CA SER A 118 -7.06 -15.22 7.13
C SER A 118 -5.65 -14.64 6.97
N SER A 119 -4.74 -15.35 6.31
CA SER A 119 -3.39 -14.86 6.02
C SER A 119 -3.42 -13.64 5.10
N HIS A 120 -4.31 -13.62 4.12
CA HIS A 120 -4.48 -12.49 3.22
C HIS A 120 -4.96 -11.23 3.96
N VAL A 121 -6.03 -11.39 4.74
CA VAL A 121 -6.58 -10.31 5.57
C VAL A 121 -5.55 -9.80 6.56
N GLN A 122 -4.79 -10.70 7.20
CA GLN A 122 -3.72 -10.32 8.11
C GLN A 122 -2.63 -9.50 7.41
N ALA A 123 -2.15 -9.94 6.24
CA ALA A 123 -1.15 -9.22 5.48
C ALA A 123 -1.61 -7.80 5.10
N VAL A 124 -2.87 -7.63 4.66
CA VAL A 124 -3.41 -6.30 4.36
C VAL A 124 -3.44 -5.42 5.62
N ASN A 125 -3.88 -5.95 6.76
CA ASN A 125 -3.92 -5.20 8.02
C ASN A 125 -2.51 -4.75 8.48
N GLU A 126 -1.51 -5.62 8.33
CA GLU A 126 -0.12 -5.28 8.63
C GLU A 126 0.40 -4.17 7.72
N LEU A 127 0.13 -4.24 6.41
CA LEU A 127 0.52 -3.21 5.44
C LEU A 127 -0.14 -1.85 5.76
N GLN A 128 -1.43 -1.84 6.11
CA GLN A 128 -2.12 -0.61 6.55
C GLN A 128 -1.51 -0.03 7.83
N SER A 129 -1.13 -0.89 8.79
CA SER A 129 -0.45 -0.45 10.02
C SER A 129 0.89 0.23 9.73
N VAL A 130 1.66 -0.34 8.79
CA VAL A 130 2.93 0.25 8.33
C VAL A 130 2.68 1.62 7.69
N LEU A 131 1.71 1.72 6.77
CA LEU A 131 1.38 2.99 6.10
C LEU A 131 0.95 4.08 7.09
N LYS A 132 0.08 3.74 8.06
CA LYS A 132 -0.33 4.68 9.13
C LYS A 132 0.85 5.18 9.96
N THR A 133 1.81 4.30 10.23
CA THR A 133 3.04 4.65 10.95
C THR A 133 3.91 5.60 10.12
N LYS A 134 4.07 5.35 8.82
CA LYS A 134 4.82 6.23 7.90
C LYS A 134 4.14 7.58 7.70
N PHE A 135 2.81 7.62 7.69
CA PHE A 135 2.05 8.87 7.65
C PHE A 135 2.39 9.80 8.82
N LYS A 136 2.42 9.24 10.05
CA LYS A 136 2.83 9.98 11.25
C LYS A 136 4.28 10.45 11.16
N PHE A 137 5.17 9.64 10.61
CA PHE A 137 6.60 9.95 10.50
C PHE A 137 6.89 11.19 9.64
N ILE A 138 6.10 11.43 8.59
CA ILE A 138 6.22 12.63 7.73
C ILE A 138 5.45 13.83 8.32
N GLY A 139 4.39 13.59 9.11
CA GLY A 139 3.51 14.64 9.66
C GLY A 139 3.99 15.35 10.94
N VAL A 140 5.10 14.94 11.57
CA VAL A 140 5.55 15.48 12.89
C VAL A 140 6.49 16.69 12.78
N ASN A 141 6.77 17.19 11.57
CA ASN A 141 7.72 18.30 11.36
C ASN A 141 7.14 19.57 10.72
N SER A 142 5.82 19.67 10.56
CA SER A 142 5.13 20.89 10.10
C SER A 142 4.57 21.68 11.27
#